data_AF-A0A2D4K2S3-F1
#
_entry.id   AF-A0A2D4K2S3-F1
#
_cell.length_a   1.000
_cell.length_b   1.000
_cell.length_c   1.000
_cell.angle_alpha   90.00
_cell.angle_beta   90.00
_cell.angle_gamma   90.00
#
_symmetry.space_group_name_H-M   'P 1'
#
loop_
_entity.id
_entity.type
_entity.pdbx_description
1 polymer ?
#
loop_
_entity_poly.entity_id
_entity_poly.type
_entity_poly.pdbx_seq_one_letter_code
_entity_poly.pdbx_strand_id
1 'polypeptide(L)'
;MNLQELSAYLESREGLLASGIGWSLVLCFGAAYVCYYLRTIAKKPQLITGNENFCQFLQDQCPVLTEIYYPTVWCWEGHLQTLLRPFITSKPNVQYRNELITATDGGQISLDWFDNHNSIQYPDSSTRPTILLLPGLTGTSKESYILHMIQQSKSLGYRCVVFNYRGIAGENLLTPRTYCAANTEDLETII
;
A
#
# COMPACT_ATOMS: atom_id res chain seq x y z
N MET A 1 21.88 -13.84 -40.99
CA MET A 1 22.94 -13.50 -40.02
C MET A 1 23.65 -14.80 -39.67
N ASN A 2 24.89 -14.97 -40.13
CA ASN A 2 25.67 -16.20 -39.94
C ASN A 2 26.26 -16.25 -38.51
N LEU A 3 26.50 -17.44 -37.96
CA LEU A 3 27.12 -17.67 -36.64
C LEU A 3 28.46 -16.94 -36.46
N GLN A 4 29.25 -16.79 -37.53
CA GLN A 4 30.51 -16.02 -37.50
C GLN A 4 30.29 -14.50 -37.33
N GLU A 5 29.23 -13.95 -37.92
CA GLU A 5 28.87 -12.53 -37.74
C GLU A 5 28.32 -12.27 -36.34
N LEU A 6 27.55 -13.22 -35.79
CA LEU A 6 27.06 -13.14 -34.41
C LEU A 6 28.22 -13.20 -33.41
N SER A 7 29.22 -14.07 -33.65
CA SER A 7 30.43 -14.18 -32.84
C SER A 7 31.24 -12.89 -32.84
N ALA A 8 31.51 -12.32 -34.03
CA ALA A 8 32.26 -11.06 -34.14
C ALA A 8 31.51 -9.87 -33.51
N TYR A 9 30.18 -9.85 -33.60
CA TYR A 9 29.35 -8.83 -32.94
C TYR A 9 29.35 -8.95 -31.41
N LEU A 10 29.33 -10.18 -30.88
CA LEU A 10 29.42 -10.43 -29.44
C LEU A 10 30.82 -10.11 -28.88
N GLU A 11 31.90 -10.50 -29.57
CA GLU A 11 33.28 -10.16 -29.19
C GLU A 11 33.55 -8.64 -29.25
N SER A 12 32.98 -7.94 -30.23
CA SER A 12 33.02 -6.47 -30.29
C SER A 12 32.28 -5.79 -29.13
N ARG A 13 31.11 -6.32 -28.74
CA ARG A 13 30.36 -5.87 -27.55
C ARG A 13 31.12 -6.13 -26.25
N GLU A 14 31.77 -7.28 -26.13
CA GLU A 14 32.61 -7.62 -24.99
C GLU A 14 33.84 -6.73 -24.93
N GLY A 15 34.49 -6.41 -26.06
CA GLY A 15 35.61 -5.47 -26.14
C GLY A 15 35.24 -4.04 -25.72
N LEU A 16 34.03 -3.57 -26.08
CA LEU A 16 33.53 -2.25 -25.68
C LEU A 16 33.25 -2.18 -24.17
N LEU A 17 32.68 -3.24 -23.58
CA LEU A 17 32.44 -3.35 -22.14
C LEU A 17 33.71 -3.63 -21.33
N ALA A 18 34.70 -4.31 -21.91
CA ALA A 18 36.02 -4.55 -21.32
C ALA A 18 36.95 -3.33 -21.41
N SER A 19 36.69 -2.41 -22.35
CA SER A 19 37.38 -1.13 -22.42
C SER A 19 36.93 -0.19 -21.29
N GLY A 20 37.85 0.54 -20.66
CA GLY A 20 37.54 1.50 -19.59
C GLY A 20 36.55 2.60 -20.00
N ILE A 21 36.30 2.77 -21.31
CA ILE A 21 35.32 3.71 -21.88
C ILE A 21 33.89 3.29 -21.55
N GLY A 22 33.55 1.99 -21.63
CA GLY A 22 32.22 1.49 -21.31
C GLY A 22 31.85 1.75 -19.84
N TRP A 23 32.77 1.46 -18.92
CA TRP A 23 32.60 1.75 -17.49
C TRP A 23 32.51 3.24 -17.19
N SER A 24 33.30 4.06 -17.88
CA SER A 24 33.25 5.52 -17.74
C SER A 24 31.88 6.08 -18.12
N LEU A 25 31.28 5.60 -19.22
CA LEU A 25 29.94 6.02 -19.63
C LEU A 25 28.87 5.61 -18.61
N VAL A 26 28.91 4.35 -18.14
CA VAL A 26 27.97 3.86 -17.11
C VAL A 26 28.06 4.70 -15.83
N LEU A 27 29.27 5.03 -15.37
CA LEU A 27 29.48 5.89 -14.21
C LEU A 27 28.95 7.31 -14.45
N CYS A 28 29.21 7.90 -15.61
CA CYS A 28 28.71 9.22 -15.97
C CYS A 28 27.17 9.26 -16.00
N PHE A 29 26.52 8.31 -16.67
CA PHE A 29 25.05 8.23 -16.72
C PHE A 29 24.46 7.95 -15.34
N GLY A 30 25.08 7.07 -14.55
CA GLY A 30 24.67 6.79 -13.16
C GLY A 30 24.76 8.04 -12.28
N ALA A 31 25.87 8.76 -12.32
CA ALA A 31 26.04 10.00 -11.56
C ALA A 31 25.06 11.10 -12.01
N ALA A 32 24.86 11.26 -13.32
CA ALA A 32 23.88 12.18 -13.87
C ALA A 32 22.45 11.82 -13.42
N TYR A 33 22.11 10.54 -13.44
CA TYR A 33 20.82 10.04 -12.99
C TYR A 33 20.60 10.25 -11.49
N VAL A 34 21.58 9.94 -10.64
CA VAL A 34 21.52 10.20 -9.20
C VAL A 34 21.34 11.70 -8.93
N CYS A 35 22.09 12.54 -9.63
CA CYS A 35 21.98 14.00 -9.53
C CYS A 35 20.58 14.49 -9.93
N TYR A 36 20.04 13.97 -11.04
CA TYR A 36 18.67 14.23 -11.46
C TYR A 36 17.67 13.79 -10.38
N TYR A 37 17.73 12.54 -9.94
CA TYR A 37 16.81 11.96 -8.97
C TYR A 37 16.79 12.76 -7.65
N LEU A 38 17.95 13.08 -7.09
CA LEU A 38 18.04 13.83 -5.84
C LEU A 38 17.58 15.30 -5.96
N ARG A 39 17.71 15.91 -7.15
CA ARG A 39 17.34 17.32 -7.34
C ARG A 39 15.88 17.51 -7.76
N THR A 40 15.32 16.57 -8.54
CA THR A 40 14.04 16.77 -9.22
C THR A 40 12.94 15.84 -8.73
N ILE A 41 13.29 14.62 -8.30
CA ILE A 41 12.34 13.57 -7.94
C ILE A 41 12.15 13.51 -6.43
N ALA A 42 13.24 13.42 -5.66
CA ALA A 42 13.20 13.37 -4.21
C ALA A 42 12.82 14.76 -3.66
N LYS A 43 11.56 14.91 -3.24
CA LYS A 43 11.00 16.18 -2.75
C LYS A 43 10.23 15.99 -1.47
N LYS A 44 10.20 17.03 -0.65
CA LYS A 44 9.26 17.11 0.47
C LYS A 44 7.83 17.24 -0.07
N PRO A 45 6.85 16.56 0.54
CA PRO A 45 5.46 16.74 0.16
C PRO A 45 5.02 18.18 0.44
N GLN A 46 4.15 18.71 -0.42
CA GLN A 46 3.56 20.03 -0.21
C GLN A 46 2.31 19.87 0.64
N LEU A 47 2.32 20.47 1.83
CA LEU A 47 1.17 20.50 2.72
C LEU A 47 0.32 21.73 2.40
N ILE A 48 -0.88 21.50 1.85
CA ILE A 48 -1.85 22.55 1.55
C ILE A 48 -3.03 22.38 2.49
N THR A 49 -3.20 23.32 3.42
CA THR A 49 -4.28 23.31 4.42
C THR A 49 -5.06 24.62 4.38
N GLY A 50 -6.36 24.56 4.66
CA GLY A 50 -7.19 25.76 4.82
C GLY A 50 -7.03 26.49 6.17
N ASN A 51 -6.25 25.96 7.12
CA ASN A 51 -6.11 26.50 8.47
C ASN A 51 -4.68 26.29 9.01
N GLU A 52 -4.04 27.36 9.52
CA GLU A 52 -2.67 27.33 10.04
C GLU A 52 -2.50 26.45 11.29
N ASN A 53 -3.46 26.46 12.21
CA ASN A 53 -3.39 25.63 13.42
C ASN A 53 -3.43 24.14 13.07
N PHE A 54 -4.23 23.77 12.08
CA PHE A 54 -4.27 22.38 11.60
C PHE A 54 -2.98 21.99 10.87
N CYS A 55 -2.42 22.91 10.09
CA CYS A 55 -1.10 22.72 9.46
C CYS A 55 -0.02 22.43 10.51
N GLN A 56 0.05 23.25 11.55
CA GLN A 56 1.02 23.09 12.63
C GLN A 56 0.83 21.77 13.37
N PHE A 57 -0.43 21.42 13.69
CA PHE A 57 -0.76 20.14 14.29
C PHE A 57 -0.26 18.95 13.46
N LEU A 58 -0.50 18.98 12.14
CA LEU A 58 -0.02 17.93 11.24
C LEU A 58 1.51 17.87 11.20
N GLN A 59 2.20 19.00 11.19
CA GLN A 59 3.67 19.03 11.20
C GLN A 59 4.24 18.46 12.51
N ASP A 60 3.63 18.78 13.64
CA ASP A 60 4.10 18.35 14.96
C ASP A 60 3.82 16.86 15.21
N GLN A 61 2.67 16.36 14.73
CA GLN A 61 2.23 14.99 14.99
C GLN A 61 2.55 13.99 13.87
N CYS A 62 2.87 14.46 12.66
CA CYS A 62 3.14 13.60 11.51
C CYS A 62 4.47 13.98 10.84
N PRO A 63 5.62 13.55 11.41
CA PRO A 63 6.95 13.93 10.92
C PRO A 63 7.17 13.55 9.45
N VAL A 64 6.53 12.47 8.99
CA VAL A 64 6.53 12.00 7.59
C VAL A 64 6.12 13.09 6.58
N LEU A 65 5.32 14.07 6.99
CA LEU A 65 4.91 15.19 6.12
C LEU A 65 6.00 16.25 5.92
N THR A 66 7.08 16.18 6.71
CA THR A 66 8.20 17.13 6.65
C THR A 66 9.47 16.52 6.09
N GLU A 67 9.48 15.19 5.94
CA GLU A 67 10.57 14.39 5.40
C GLU A 67 10.58 14.43 3.87
N ILE A 68 11.75 14.15 3.29
CA ILE A 68 11.88 14.00 1.83
C ILE A 68 11.31 12.64 1.47
N TYR A 69 10.31 12.63 0.56
CA TYR A 69 9.84 11.39 -0.02
C TYR A 69 10.81 10.95 -1.12
N TYR A 70 11.23 9.68 -1.05
CA TYR A 70 12.11 9.05 -2.04
C TYR A 70 11.32 7.99 -2.82
N PRO A 71 10.76 8.33 -4.00
CA PRO A 71 10.06 7.37 -4.85
C PRO A 71 10.98 6.20 -5.25
N THR A 72 10.42 5.03 -5.52
CA THR A 72 11.20 3.87 -5.98
C THR A 72 12.09 4.25 -7.16
N VAL A 73 13.42 4.06 -7.01
CA VAL A 73 14.43 4.61 -7.93
C VAL A 73 14.17 4.21 -9.39
N TRP A 74 13.74 3.00 -9.68
CA TRP A 74 13.47 2.56 -11.06
C TRP A 74 12.04 2.84 -11.55
N CYS A 75 11.16 3.38 -10.69
CA CYS A 75 9.76 3.63 -10.97
C CYS A 75 9.28 4.89 -10.23
N TRP A 76 9.89 6.03 -10.53
CA TRP A 76 9.62 7.28 -9.81
C TRP A 76 8.33 7.98 -10.23
N GLU A 77 7.78 7.62 -11.39
CA GLU A 77 6.58 8.24 -11.96
C GLU A 77 5.31 7.55 -11.43
N GLY A 78 4.34 8.34 -10.99
CA GLY A 78 3.17 7.85 -10.24
C GLY A 78 2.19 7.01 -11.07
N HIS A 79 2.02 7.31 -12.35
CA HIS A 79 1.20 6.49 -13.25
C HIS A 79 1.85 5.12 -13.48
N LEU A 80 3.17 5.06 -13.70
CA LEU A 80 3.89 3.79 -13.79
C LEU A 80 3.75 2.97 -12.52
N GLN A 81 3.88 3.59 -11.34
CA GLN A 81 3.65 2.90 -10.08
C GLN A 81 2.23 2.33 -9.99
N THR A 82 1.23 3.10 -10.41
CA THR A 82 -0.17 2.66 -10.43
C THR A 82 -0.40 1.48 -11.36
N LEU A 83 0.18 1.53 -12.56
CA LEU A 83 0.06 0.48 -13.57
C LEU A 83 0.82 -0.79 -13.19
N LEU A 84 2.01 -0.65 -12.58
CA LEU A 84 2.86 -1.80 -12.24
C LEU A 84 2.46 -2.47 -10.92
N ARG A 85 1.84 -1.73 -10.00
CA ARG A 85 1.47 -2.22 -8.66
C ARG A 85 0.76 -3.60 -8.68
N PRO A 86 -0.27 -3.86 -9.51
CA PRO A 86 -0.94 -5.16 -9.51
C PRO A 86 -0.03 -6.34 -9.87
N PHE A 87 1.04 -6.09 -10.64
CA PHE A 87 1.95 -7.13 -11.11
C PHE A 87 3.10 -7.41 -10.14
N ILE A 88 3.50 -6.42 -9.35
CA ILE A 88 4.66 -6.53 -8.44
C ILE A 88 4.27 -6.77 -6.97
N THR A 89 3.04 -6.45 -6.58
CA THR A 89 2.65 -6.51 -5.16
C THR A 89 2.22 -7.91 -4.77
N SER A 90 2.85 -8.46 -3.73
CA SER A 90 2.42 -9.72 -3.14
C SER A 90 1.07 -9.57 -2.42
N LYS A 91 0.33 -10.66 -2.35
CA LYS A 91 -0.88 -10.77 -1.52
C LYS A 91 -0.56 -11.75 -0.39
N PRO A 92 -0.23 -11.27 0.82
CA PRO A 92 0.05 -12.17 1.93
C PRO A 92 -1.22 -12.93 2.29
N ASN A 93 -1.05 -14.18 2.73
CA ASN A 93 -2.17 -15.00 3.14
C ASN A 93 -2.64 -14.58 4.54
N VAL A 94 -3.91 -14.19 4.64
CA VAL A 94 -4.57 -13.85 5.91
C VAL A 94 -5.81 -14.71 6.04
N GLN A 95 -5.92 -15.40 7.17
CA GLN A 95 -7.11 -16.16 7.52
C GLN A 95 -8.00 -15.27 8.38
N TYR A 96 -9.25 -15.13 7.96
CA TYR A 96 -10.25 -14.33 8.64
C TYR A 96 -11.30 -15.21 9.30
N ARG A 97 -11.82 -14.73 10.43
CA ARG A 97 -13.12 -15.16 10.95
C ARG A 97 -14.16 -14.14 10.51
N ASN A 98 -15.09 -14.55 9.68
CA ASN A 98 -16.16 -13.68 9.23
C ASN A 98 -17.29 -13.60 10.27
N GLU A 99 -17.86 -12.41 10.44
CA GLU A 99 -19.01 -12.14 11.30
C GLU A 99 -20.01 -11.26 10.53
N LEU A 100 -21.28 -11.69 10.50
CA LEU A 100 -22.36 -10.96 9.85
C LEU A 100 -23.19 -10.25 10.91
N ILE A 101 -23.33 -8.93 10.77
CA ILE A 101 -24.14 -8.08 11.63
C ILE A 101 -25.41 -7.70 10.88
N THR A 102 -26.55 -7.96 11.50
CA THR A 102 -27.85 -7.49 10.99
C THR A 102 -28.02 -6.01 11.32
N ALA A 103 -28.21 -5.19 10.29
CA ALA A 103 -28.49 -3.77 10.45
C ALA A 103 -29.97 -3.53 10.78
N THR A 104 -30.27 -2.36 11.33
CA THR A 104 -31.63 -1.95 11.76
C THR A 104 -32.64 -1.90 10.61
N ASP A 105 -32.17 -1.70 9.38
CA ASP A 105 -32.98 -1.71 8.16
C ASP A 105 -33.23 -3.12 7.60
N GLY A 106 -32.80 -4.16 8.31
CA GLY A 106 -32.89 -5.57 7.87
C GLY A 106 -31.80 -5.97 6.88
N GLY A 107 -30.87 -5.07 6.56
CA GLY A 107 -29.69 -5.40 5.78
C GLY A 107 -28.62 -6.13 6.59
N GLN A 108 -27.49 -6.40 5.94
CA GLN A 108 -26.37 -7.08 6.58
C GLN A 108 -25.05 -6.38 6.30
N ILE A 109 -24.16 -6.44 7.28
CA ILE A 109 -22.81 -5.90 7.26
C ILE A 109 -21.85 -7.05 7.57
N SER A 110 -20.73 -7.13 6.86
CA SER A 110 -19.77 -8.22 6.99
C SER A 110 -18.45 -7.73 7.57
N LEU A 111 -18.04 -8.34 8.69
CA LEU A 111 -16.80 -8.04 9.38
C LEU A 111 -15.84 -9.22 9.24
N ASP A 112 -14.65 -8.95 8.70
CA ASP A 112 -13.57 -9.94 8.63
C ASP A 112 -12.55 -9.70 9.75
N TRP A 113 -12.55 -10.58 10.74
CA TRP A 113 -11.69 -10.49 11.91
C TRP A 113 -10.36 -11.21 11.72
N PHE A 114 -9.28 -10.53 12.07
CA PHE A 114 -7.98 -11.12 12.32
C PHE A 114 -7.64 -10.98 13.81
N ASP A 115 -7.92 -12.03 14.58
CA ASP A 115 -7.93 -11.96 16.05
C ASP A 115 -6.54 -11.90 16.70
N ASN A 116 -5.50 -12.35 15.98
CA ASN A 116 -4.11 -12.44 16.42
C ASN A 116 -3.92 -13.14 17.79
N HIS A 117 -4.55 -14.29 17.98
CA HIS A 117 -4.57 -15.02 19.27
C HIS A 117 -3.18 -15.34 19.84
N ASN A 118 -2.17 -15.51 18.98
CA ASN A 118 -0.81 -15.89 19.37
C ASN A 118 0.10 -14.68 19.60
N SER A 119 -0.46 -13.49 19.85
CA SER A 119 0.30 -12.27 20.13
C SER A 119 1.10 -12.42 21.44
N ILE A 120 2.42 -12.31 21.33
CA ILE A 120 3.33 -12.32 22.50
C ILE A 120 3.25 -10.98 23.24
N GLN A 121 3.08 -9.87 22.52
CA GLN A 121 3.02 -8.52 23.09
C GLN A 121 1.71 -8.26 23.84
N TYR A 122 0.61 -8.87 23.40
CA TYR A 122 -0.71 -8.76 24.03
C TYR A 122 -1.31 -10.16 24.20
N PRO A 123 -0.86 -10.94 25.20
CA PRO A 123 -1.33 -12.30 25.42
C PRO A 123 -2.78 -12.34 25.90
N ASP A 124 -3.17 -11.38 26.75
CA ASP A 124 -4.57 -11.19 27.13
C ASP A 124 -5.36 -10.59 25.97
N SER A 125 -6.42 -11.31 25.58
CA SER A 125 -7.34 -10.90 24.52
C SER A 125 -8.13 -9.64 24.87
N SER A 126 -8.35 -9.38 26.16
CA SER A 126 -9.16 -8.26 26.65
C SER A 126 -8.45 -6.90 26.54
N THR A 127 -7.12 -6.90 26.61
CA THR A 127 -6.28 -5.69 26.53
C THR A 127 -5.65 -5.48 25.16
N ARG A 128 -5.90 -6.39 24.20
CA ARG A 128 -5.29 -6.33 22.88
C ARG A 128 -5.92 -5.20 22.05
N PRO A 129 -5.12 -4.23 21.55
CA PRO A 129 -5.64 -3.17 20.69
C PRO A 129 -6.29 -3.74 19.43
N THR A 130 -7.41 -3.15 19.03
CA THR A 130 -8.14 -3.51 17.80
C THR A 130 -8.04 -2.38 16.80
N ILE A 131 -7.61 -2.70 15.58
CA ILE A 131 -7.54 -1.79 14.45
C ILE A 131 -8.72 -2.06 13.53
N LEU A 132 -9.57 -1.05 13.36
CA LEU A 132 -10.63 -1.05 12.36
C LEU A 132 -10.07 -0.58 11.02
N LEU A 133 -10.19 -1.43 10.01
CA LEU A 133 -9.76 -1.14 8.65
C LEU A 133 -10.97 -0.90 7.75
N LEU A 134 -10.99 0.28 7.11
CA LEU A 134 -12.02 0.68 6.16
C LEU A 134 -11.45 0.59 4.74
N PRO A 135 -11.91 -0.36 3.91
CA PRO A 135 -11.51 -0.43 2.52
C PRO A 135 -11.93 0.82 1.72
N GLY A 136 -11.28 1.04 0.58
CA GLY A 136 -11.69 2.08 -0.36
C GLY A 136 -12.94 1.69 -1.15
N LEU A 137 -13.33 2.55 -2.10
CA LEU A 137 -14.42 2.28 -3.04
C LEU A 137 -14.20 0.92 -3.74
N THR A 138 -15.23 0.07 -3.73
CA THR A 138 -15.22 -1.33 -4.21
C THR A 138 -14.18 -2.27 -3.57
N GLY A 139 -13.43 -1.83 -2.56
CA GLY A 139 -12.44 -2.63 -1.87
C GLY A 139 -13.07 -3.63 -0.88
N THR A 140 -12.29 -4.66 -0.53
CA THR A 140 -12.65 -5.71 0.44
C THR A 140 -11.45 -6.08 1.31
N SER A 141 -11.65 -6.95 2.28
CA SER A 141 -10.59 -7.59 3.08
C SER A 141 -9.52 -8.35 2.26
N LYS A 142 -9.79 -8.63 0.98
CA LYS A 142 -8.88 -9.34 0.08
C LYS A 142 -7.93 -8.41 -0.67
N GLU A 143 -8.07 -7.10 -0.51
CA GLU A 143 -7.21 -6.15 -1.18
C GLU A 143 -5.79 -6.18 -0.62
N SER A 144 -4.80 -6.11 -1.51
CA SER A 144 -3.39 -6.26 -1.14
C SER A 144 -2.96 -5.28 -0.04
N TYR A 145 -3.43 -4.03 -0.09
CA TYR A 145 -3.11 -3.04 0.94
C TYR A 145 -3.73 -3.39 2.30
N ILE A 146 -4.95 -3.94 2.34
CA ILE A 146 -5.57 -4.42 3.59
C ILE A 146 -4.75 -5.58 4.16
N LEU A 147 -4.40 -6.55 3.32
CA LEU A 147 -3.62 -7.73 3.72
C LEU A 147 -2.25 -7.33 4.31
N HIS A 148 -1.56 -6.38 3.68
CA HIS A 148 -0.28 -5.84 4.20
C HIS A 148 -0.47 -5.05 5.50
N MET A 149 -1.53 -4.26 5.64
CA MET A 149 -1.83 -3.57 6.90
C MET A 149 -2.10 -4.55 8.04
N ILE A 150 -2.79 -5.67 7.78
CA ILE A 150 -3.00 -6.71 8.77
C ILE A 150 -1.71 -7.41 9.13
N GLN A 151 -0.84 -7.70 8.15
CA GLN A 151 0.47 -8.29 8.44
C GLN A 151 1.34 -7.38 9.31
N GLN A 152 1.32 -6.07 9.07
CA GLN A 152 2.00 -5.09 9.91
C GLN A 152 1.37 -5.00 11.30
N SER A 153 0.04 -5.00 11.38
CA SER A 153 -0.66 -4.98 12.67
C SER A 153 -0.40 -6.25 13.48
N LYS A 154 -0.30 -7.40 12.80
CA LYS A 154 0.08 -8.69 13.39
C LYS A 154 1.47 -8.62 14.02
N SER A 155 2.46 -8.03 13.33
CA SER A 155 3.83 -7.91 13.85
C SER A 155 3.91 -7.00 15.08
N LEU A 156 2.99 -6.04 15.19
CA LEU A 156 2.79 -5.19 16.37
C LEU A 156 1.89 -5.84 17.45
N GLY A 157 1.44 -7.07 17.23
CA GLY A 157 0.66 -7.83 18.22
C GLY A 157 -0.83 -7.45 18.31
N TYR A 158 -1.34 -6.64 17.38
CA TYR A 158 -2.72 -6.13 17.40
C TYR A 158 -3.74 -7.10 16.80
N ARG A 159 -5.01 -6.89 17.14
CA ARG A 159 -6.18 -7.44 16.44
C ARG A 159 -6.58 -6.50 15.31
N CYS A 160 -7.10 -7.02 14.22
CA CYS A 160 -7.71 -6.22 13.17
C CYS A 160 -9.14 -6.69 12.89
N VAL A 161 -9.96 -5.76 12.45
CA VAL A 161 -11.27 -6.05 11.85
C VAL A 161 -11.39 -5.23 10.58
N VAL A 162 -11.79 -5.88 9.49
CA VAL A 162 -12.08 -5.21 8.22
C VAL A 162 -13.59 -5.08 8.08
N PHE A 163 -14.06 -3.84 7.92
CA PHE A 163 -15.46 -3.55 7.63
C PHE A 163 -15.70 -3.65 6.13
N ASN A 164 -16.34 -4.73 5.67
CA ASN A 164 -16.74 -4.86 4.28
C ASN A 164 -18.10 -4.19 4.07
N TYR A 165 -18.16 -3.27 3.10
CA TYR A 165 -19.39 -2.58 2.75
C TYR A 165 -20.47 -3.53 2.21
N ARG A 166 -21.73 -3.13 2.38
CA ARG A 166 -22.92 -3.88 1.95
C ARG A 166 -22.83 -4.33 0.48
N GLY A 167 -23.13 -5.60 0.23
CA GLY A 167 -23.20 -6.17 -1.13
C GLY A 167 -21.84 -6.36 -1.81
N ILE A 168 -20.72 -6.24 -1.08
CA ILE A 168 -19.37 -6.54 -1.57
C ILE A 168 -18.82 -7.76 -0.80
N ALA A 169 -17.60 -8.21 -1.12
CA ALA A 169 -16.89 -9.33 -0.49
C ALA A 169 -17.54 -10.72 -0.67
N GLY A 170 -18.53 -10.84 -1.56
CA GLY A 170 -19.27 -12.10 -1.79
C GLY A 170 -20.61 -12.17 -1.05
N GLU A 171 -20.99 -11.09 -0.36
CA GLU A 171 -22.24 -11.01 0.39
C GLU A 171 -23.43 -10.59 -0.47
N ASN A 172 -24.60 -11.11 -0.12
CA ASN A 172 -25.85 -10.70 -0.73
C ASN A 172 -26.28 -9.31 -0.23
N LEU A 173 -26.82 -8.52 -1.14
CA LEU A 173 -27.41 -7.24 -0.83
C LEU A 173 -28.90 -7.43 -0.48
N LEU A 174 -29.24 -7.42 0.81
CA LEU A 174 -30.60 -7.70 1.30
C LEU A 174 -31.55 -6.49 1.26
N THR A 175 -30.99 -5.29 1.14
CA THR A 175 -31.70 -4.00 1.12
C THR A 175 -31.20 -3.16 -0.06
N PRO A 176 -31.99 -2.25 -0.64
CA PRO A 176 -31.54 -1.40 -1.76
C PRO A 176 -30.47 -0.35 -1.38
N ARG A 177 -29.89 -0.44 -0.18
CA ARG A 177 -28.88 0.46 0.38
C ARG A 177 -27.46 -0.07 0.11
N THR A 178 -26.64 0.71 -0.57
CA THR A 178 -25.23 0.41 -0.87
C THR A 178 -24.27 1.35 -0.12
N TYR A 179 -22.96 1.18 -0.32
CA TYR A 179 -21.93 2.07 0.22
C TYR A 179 -22.15 3.53 -0.19
N CYS A 180 -22.06 4.43 0.80
CA CYS A 180 -21.99 5.86 0.60
C CYS A 180 -20.93 6.45 1.54
N ALA A 181 -19.93 7.13 0.99
CA ALA A 181 -18.84 7.73 1.78
C ALA A 181 -19.32 8.82 2.74
N ALA A 182 -20.48 9.43 2.46
CA ALA A 182 -21.10 10.45 3.30
C ALA A 182 -22.06 9.87 4.36
N ASN A 183 -22.26 8.55 4.39
CA ASN A 183 -23.14 7.88 5.33
C ASN A 183 -22.31 7.05 6.32
N THR A 184 -22.45 7.36 7.61
CA THR A 184 -21.71 6.72 8.70
C THR A 184 -22.55 5.76 9.54
N GLU A 185 -23.84 5.60 9.27
CA GLU A 185 -24.74 4.81 10.13
C GLU A 185 -24.31 3.33 10.22
N ASP A 186 -23.80 2.76 9.12
CA ASP A 186 -23.29 1.40 9.12
C ASP A 186 -22.01 1.27 9.95
N LEU A 187 -21.17 2.32 9.96
CA LEU A 187 -19.97 2.39 10.80
C LEU A 187 -20.36 2.54 12.28
N GLU A 188 -21.33 3.40 12.58
CA GLU A 188 -21.86 3.60 13.93
C GLU A 188 -22.50 2.33 14.51
N THR A 189 -23.07 1.48 13.64
CA THR A 189 -23.68 0.20 14.06
C THR A 189 -22.66 -0.82 14.55
N ILE A 190 -21.40 -0.74 14.11
CA ILE A 190 -20.37 -1.75 14.38
C ILE A 190 -19.33 -1.36 15.44
N ILE A 191 -19.30 -0.08 15.84
CA ILE A 191 -18.37 0.45 16.86
C ILE A 191 -19.02 0.47 18.24
#